data_AF-W7Q8X3-F1
#
_entry.id   AF-W7Q8X3-F1
#
_cell.length_a   1.000
_cell.length_b   1.000
_cell.length_c   1.000
_cell.angle_alpha   90.00
_cell.angle_beta   90.00
_cell.angle_gamma   90.00
#
_symmetry.space_group_name_H-M   'P 1'
#
loop_
_entity.id
_entity.type
_entity.pdbx_description
1 polymer ?
#
loop_
_entity_poly.entity_id
_entity_poly.type
_entity_poly.pdbx_seq_one_letter_code
_entity_poly.pdbx_strand_id
1 'polypeptide(L)'
;MTDKATHPADTPLYPIREVSRITGVNSVTLRAWERRYGLICPQRTPKGHRLYAREDIDRVEQILQWLSRGVPVSQVKELLDQPEAAPVPEPASGDWPSQRRQLVAAVEAMDTTQLERLFNQSLALYPVTTSLDELWQPTIRELEERWHDQLGARLQRVNLETFLRTVIGIRLYHANQVAKGPVY
;
A
#
# COMPACT_ATOMS: atom_id res chain seq x y z
N MET A 1 0.73 19.07 -27.49
CA MET A 1 0.49 17.80 -28.21
C MET A 1 1.26 16.74 -27.44
N THR A 2 0.55 15.86 -26.73
CA THR A 2 1.16 14.92 -25.79
C THR A 2 1.78 13.77 -26.57
N ASP A 3 3.10 13.67 -26.53
CA ASP A 3 3.86 12.62 -27.18
C ASP A 3 3.54 11.28 -26.50
N LYS A 4 2.76 10.45 -27.20
CA LYS A 4 2.35 9.13 -26.75
C LYS A 4 3.53 8.22 -27.09
N ALA A 5 4.37 7.95 -26.11
CA ALA A 5 5.49 7.00 -26.24
C ALA A 5 5.00 5.65 -26.77
N THR A 6 5.06 5.48 -28.09
CA THR A 6 4.85 4.21 -28.78
C THR A 6 6.05 3.36 -28.44
N HIS A 7 5.87 2.44 -27.48
CA HIS A 7 6.90 1.47 -27.17
C HIS A 7 7.11 0.56 -28.40
N PRO A 8 8.35 0.18 -28.73
CA PRO A 8 8.62 -0.73 -29.84
C PRO A 8 7.87 -2.05 -29.64
N ALA A 9 7.36 -2.61 -30.74
CA ALA A 9 6.40 -3.72 -30.78
C ALA A 9 6.85 -5.02 -30.06
N ASP A 10 8.13 -5.13 -29.69
CA ASP A 10 8.75 -6.31 -29.06
C ASP A 10 8.94 -6.18 -27.52
N THR A 11 8.47 -5.10 -26.89
CA THR A 11 8.60 -4.98 -25.43
C THR A 11 7.58 -5.90 -24.75
N PRO A 12 7.99 -6.88 -23.93
CA PRO A 12 7.05 -7.79 -23.28
C PRO A 12 6.09 -7.02 -22.37
N LEU A 13 4.80 -7.26 -22.56
CA LEU A 13 3.73 -6.63 -21.81
C LEU A 13 3.15 -7.60 -20.77
N TYR A 14 3.03 -7.12 -19.53
CA TYR A 14 2.64 -7.91 -18.38
C TYR A 14 1.23 -7.55 -17.90
N PRO A 15 0.33 -8.52 -17.62
CA PRO A 15 -0.92 -8.23 -16.95
C PRO A 15 -0.67 -7.85 -15.48
N ILE A 16 -1.61 -7.12 -14.86
CA ILE A 16 -1.46 -6.62 -13.48
C ILE A 16 -1.16 -7.71 -12.44
N ARG A 17 -1.64 -8.94 -12.66
CA ARG A 17 -1.37 -10.08 -11.77
C ARG A 17 0.11 -10.46 -11.79
N GLU A 18 0.73 -10.40 -12.96
CA GLU A 18 2.12 -10.73 -13.14
C GLU A 18 3.02 -9.65 -12.56
N VAL A 19 2.69 -8.37 -12.77
CA VAL A 19 3.35 -7.25 -12.09
C VAL A 19 3.26 -7.39 -10.57
N SER A 20 2.09 -7.76 -10.05
CA SER A 20 1.88 -7.98 -8.61
C SER A 20 2.74 -9.13 -8.08
N ARG A 21 2.91 -10.20 -8.86
CA ARG A 21 3.76 -11.35 -8.52
C ARG A 21 5.24 -10.97 -8.52
N ILE A 22 5.69 -10.19 -9.50
CA ILE A 22 7.09 -9.76 -9.65
C ILE A 22 7.48 -8.78 -8.54
N THR A 23 6.65 -7.76 -8.32
CA THR A 23 6.98 -6.64 -7.42
C THR A 23 6.56 -6.87 -5.97
N GLY A 24 5.72 -7.88 -5.70
CA GLY A 24 5.10 -8.10 -4.40
C GLY A 24 4.03 -7.06 -4.01
N VAL A 25 3.77 -6.06 -4.86
CA VAL A 25 2.75 -5.03 -4.61
C VAL A 25 1.39 -5.54 -5.02
N ASN A 26 0.37 -5.39 -4.17
CA ASN A 26 -0.98 -5.84 -4.50
C ASN A 26 -1.54 -5.07 -5.71
N SER A 27 -2.20 -5.78 -6.62
CA SER A 27 -2.92 -5.20 -7.77
C SER A 27 -3.87 -4.04 -7.42
N VAL A 28 -4.45 -4.01 -6.20
CA VAL A 28 -5.28 -2.89 -5.72
C VAL A 28 -4.44 -1.64 -5.52
N THR A 29 -3.26 -1.79 -4.90
CA THR A 29 -2.31 -0.70 -4.66
C THR A 29 -1.77 -0.14 -5.99
N LEU A 30 -1.40 -1.02 -6.93
CA LEU A 30 -0.97 -0.62 -8.28
C LEU A 30 -2.06 0.21 -9.00
N ARG A 31 -3.33 -0.21 -8.93
CA ARG A 31 -4.45 0.55 -9.50
C ARG A 31 -4.66 1.90 -8.80
N ALA A 32 -4.44 1.96 -7.50
CA ALA A 32 -4.54 3.21 -6.75
C ALA A 32 -3.43 4.18 -7.15
N TRP A 33 -2.20 3.69 -7.32
CA TRP A 33 -1.06 4.48 -7.79
C TRP A 33 -1.28 5.05 -9.19
N GLU A 34 -1.78 4.25 -10.14
CA GLU A 34 -2.22 4.72 -11.45
C GLU A 34 -3.31 5.80 -11.33
N ARG A 35 -4.42 5.50 -10.63
CA ARG A 35 -5.62 6.36 -10.66
C ARG A 35 -5.46 7.66 -9.87
N ARG A 36 -4.82 7.61 -8.69
CA ARG A 36 -4.80 8.72 -7.73
C ARG A 36 -3.59 9.62 -7.92
N TYR A 37 -2.44 9.04 -8.28
CA TYR A 37 -1.18 9.77 -8.36
C TYR A 37 -0.60 9.79 -9.79
N GLY A 38 -1.08 8.92 -10.69
CA GLY A 38 -0.49 8.78 -12.02
C GLY A 38 0.98 8.34 -11.95
N LEU A 39 1.30 7.49 -10.97
CA LEU A 39 2.66 7.01 -10.72
C LEU A 39 3.11 5.96 -11.73
N ILE A 40 2.17 5.25 -12.35
CA ILE A 40 2.41 4.26 -13.40
C ILE A 40 1.37 4.44 -14.50
N CYS A 41 1.74 4.16 -15.75
CA CYS A 41 0.94 4.50 -16.92
C CYS A 41 0.80 3.28 -17.86
N PRO A 42 0.04 2.24 -17.45
CA PRO A 42 -0.12 1.04 -18.26
C PRO A 42 -0.82 1.33 -19.58
N GLN A 43 -0.44 0.57 -20.60
CA GLN A 43 -1.15 0.51 -21.86
C GLN A 43 -2.50 -0.20 -21.66
N ARG A 44 -3.49 0.16 -22.49
CA ARG A 44 -4.80 -0.49 -22.50
C ARG A 44 -5.00 -1.23 -23.81
N THR A 45 -5.44 -2.48 -23.70
CA THR A 45 -5.89 -3.24 -24.87
C THR A 45 -7.18 -2.64 -25.43
N PRO A 46 -7.57 -2.93 -26.69
CA PRO A 46 -8.87 -2.54 -27.23
C PRO A 46 -10.06 -3.02 -26.38
N LYS A 47 -9.89 -4.12 -25.64
CA LYS A 47 -10.88 -4.66 -24.68
C LYS A 47 -10.84 -3.99 -23.30
N GLY A 48 -9.93 -3.04 -23.07
CA GLY A 48 -9.82 -2.25 -21.84
C GLY A 48 -8.95 -2.86 -20.73
N HIS A 49 -8.24 -3.97 -20.98
CA HIS A 49 -7.34 -4.56 -20.00
C HIS A 49 -6.01 -3.79 -19.91
N ARG A 50 -5.46 -3.69 -18.70
CA ARG A 50 -4.17 -3.03 -18.45
C ARG A 50 -3.01 -3.97 -18.73
N LEU A 51 -2.04 -3.48 -19.48
CA LEU A 51 -0.79 -4.12 -19.81
C LEU A 51 0.35 -3.18 -19.42
N TYR A 52 1.29 -3.69 -18.64
CA TYR A 52 2.41 -2.95 -18.10
C TYR A 52 3.67 -3.35 -18.86
N ALA A 53 4.51 -2.38 -19.22
CA ALA A 53 5.80 -2.66 -19.84
C ALA A 53 6.85 -2.94 -18.76
N ARG A 54 8.09 -3.28 -19.16
CA ARG A 54 9.19 -3.49 -18.21
C ARG A 54 9.48 -2.20 -17.43
N GLU A 55 9.38 -1.06 -18.09
CA GLU A 55 9.61 0.27 -17.52
C GLU A 55 8.62 0.60 -16.40
N ASP A 56 7.37 0.13 -16.51
CA ASP A 56 6.39 0.26 -15.42
C ASP A 56 6.79 -0.56 -14.18
N ILE A 57 7.40 -1.74 -14.37
CA ILE A 57 7.90 -2.59 -13.28
C ILE A 57 9.08 -1.91 -12.60
N ASP A 58 10.05 -1.43 -13.38
CA ASP A 58 11.22 -0.72 -12.85
C ASP A 58 10.79 0.54 -12.07
N ARG A 59 9.76 1.24 -12.57
CA ARG A 59 9.16 2.39 -11.88
C ARG A 59 8.50 1.99 -10.57
N VAL A 60 7.80 0.84 -10.51
CA VAL A 60 7.26 0.30 -9.25
C VAL A 60 8.39 0.01 -8.24
N GLU A 61 9.50 -0.56 -8.68
CA GLU A 61 10.65 -0.82 -7.80
C GLU A 61 11.26 0.47 -7.25
N GLN A 62 11.35 1.53 -8.05
CA GLN A 62 11.79 2.85 -7.58
C GLN A 62 10.81 3.47 -6.58
N ILE A 63 9.49 3.33 -6.79
CA ILE A 63 8.48 3.77 -5.81
C ILE A 63 8.72 3.07 -4.47
N LEU A 64 8.94 1.74 -4.49
CA LEU A 64 9.21 0.97 -3.27
C LEU A 64 10.44 1.45 -2.52
N GLN A 65 11.51 1.86 -3.22
CA GLN A 65 12.72 2.41 -2.61
C GLN A 65 12.46 3.75 -1.91
N TRP A 66 11.58 4.59 -2.45
CA TRP A 66 11.19 5.83 -1.79
C TRP A 66 10.29 5.58 -0.58
N LEU A 67 9.32 4.68 -0.72
CA LEU A 67 8.44 4.31 0.39
C LEU A 67 9.21 3.69 1.56
N SER A 68 10.24 2.87 1.29
CA SER A 68 11.08 2.28 2.35
C SER A 68 11.97 3.29 3.06
N ARG A 69 12.19 4.46 2.45
CA ARG A 69 12.86 5.62 3.07
C ARG A 69 11.87 6.53 3.80
N GLY A 70 10.61 6.12 3.96
CA GLY A 70 9.58 6.88 4.67
C GLY A 70 8.94 8.01 3.86
N VAL A 71 9.25 8.13 2.56
CA VAL A 71 8.63 9.14 1.68
C VAL A 71 7.16 8.76 1.44
N PRO A 72 6.21 9.71 1.55
CA PRO A 72 4.81 9.44 1.33
C PRO A 72 4.51 9.31 -0.17
N VAL A 73 3.60 8.40 -0.52
CA VAL A 73 3.23 8.09 -1.91
C VAL A 73 2.85 9.32 -2.73
N SER A 74 2.28 10.36 -2.09
CA SER A 74 1.91 11.62 -2.74
C SER A 74 3.09 12.44 -3.25
N GLN A 75 4.27 12.30 -2.62
CA GLN A 75 5.50 13.02 -3.00
C GLN A 75 6.37 12.21 -3.96
N VAL A 76 6.19 10.89 -4.02
CA VAL A 76 7.03 10.00 -4.84
C VAL A 76 7.04 10.41 -6.32
N LYS A 77 5.92 10.91 -6.86
CA LYS A 77 5.85 11.30 -8.26
C LYS A 77 6.88 12.38 -8.62
N GLU A 78 6.97 13.43 -7.81
CA GLU A 78 7.87 14.56 -8.05
C GLU A 78 9.33 14.10 -7.98
N LEU A 79 9.66 13.19 -7.06
CA LEU A 79 11.01 12.63 -6.93
C LEU A 79 11.40 11.73 -8.11
N LEU A 80 10.45 11.00 -8.67
CA LEU A 80 10.69 10.16 -9.85
C LEU A 80 10.83 10.99 -11.12
N ASP A 81 10.09 12.09 -11.24
CA ASP A 81 10.08 12.94 -12.43
C ASP A 81 11.24 13.97 -12.41
N GLN A 82 11.80 14.30 -11.23
CA GLN A 82 12.89 15.28 -11.06
C GLN A 82 13.95 14.86 -10.01
N PRO A 83 14.75 13.82 -10.29
CA PRO A 83 15.71 13.27 -9.32
C PRO A 83 16.86 14.22 -8.92
N GLU A 84 17.21 15.22 -9.73
CA GLU A 84 18.32 16.16 -9.46
C GLU A 84 17.88 17.50 -8.83
N ALA A 85 16.60 17.86 -8.92
CA ALA A 85 16.09 19.15 -8.43
C ALA A 85 15.44 19.06 -7.04
N ALA A 86 15.12 17.85 -6.59
CA ALA A 86 14.52 17.63 -5.28
C ALA A 86 15.61 17.41 -4.23
N PRO A 87 15.67 18.21 -3.14
CA PRO A 87 16.33 17.75 -1.93
C PRO A 87 15.76 16.36 -1.60
N VAL A 88 16.60 15.38 -1.27
CA VAL A 88 16.11 14.13 -0.67
C VAL A 88 15.21 14.59 0.46
N PRO A 89 13.89 14.34 0.41
CA PRO A 89 13.04 14.77 1.49
C PRO A 89 13.64 14.14 2.74
N GLU A 90 13.89 14.93 3.78
CA GLU A 90 13.83 14.35 5.12
C GLU A 90 12.55 13.52 5.14
N PRO A 91 12.54 12.29 5.67
CA PRO A 91 11.35 11.47 5.72
C PRO A 91 10.25 12.29 6.37
N ALA A 92 9.51 13.01 5.54
CA ALA A 92 8.29 13.67 5.86
C ALA A 92 7.45 12.45 6.04
N SER A 93 7.41 11.97 7.29
CA SER A 93 6.48 10.95 7.71
C SER A 93 5.22 11.31 6.93
N GLY A 94 4.71 10.36 6.15
CA GLY A 94 3.40 10.59 5.56
C GLY A 94 2.43 11.01 6.65
N ASP A 95 1.16 11.10 6.34
CA ASP A 95 0.20 11.36 7.41
C ASP A 95 0.13 10.22 8.48
N TRP A 96 1.16 9.35 8.62
CA TRP A 96 1.37 8.34 9.64
C TRP A 96 1.11 8.84 11.06
N PRO A 97 1.62 9.99 11.54
CA PRO A 97 1.30 10.43 12.91
C PRO A 97 -0.21 10.71 13.08
N SER A 98 -0.86 11.29 12.07
CA SER A 98 -2.31 11.53 12.09
C SER A 98 -3.10 10.23 11.95
N GLN A 99 -2.73 9.36 11.02
CA GLN A 99 -3.36 8.04 10.83
C GLN A 99 -3.21 7.18 12.09
N ARG A 100 -2.07 7.24 12.77
CA ARG A 100 -1.84 6.58 14.06
C ARG A 100 -2.79 7.11 15.12
N ARG A 101 -2.90 8.44 15.26
CA ARG A 101 -3.88 9.07 16.17
C ARG A 101 -5.30 8.62 15.87
N GLN A 102 -5.68 8.56 14.59
CA GLN A 102 -7.01 8.10 14.17
C GLN A 102 -7.25 6.61 14.47
N LEU A 103 -6.24 5.75 14.28
CA LEU A 103 -6.32 4.33 14.63
C LEU A 103 -6.45 4.12 16.12
N VAL A 104 -5.61 4.80 16.92
CA VAL A 104 -5.67 4.75 18.39
C VAL A 104 -7.06 5.17 18.86
N ALA A 105 -7.57 6.30 18.38
CA ALA A 105 -8.91 6.77 18.72
C ALA A 105 -10.02 5.78 18.33
N ALA A 106 -9.91 5.14 17.15
CA ALA A 106 -10.88 4.13 16.71
C ALA A 106 -10.86 2.88 17.60
N VAL A 107 -9.68 2.41 18.01
CA VAL A 107 -9.54 1.27 18.94
C VAL A 107 -10.08 1.63 20.33
N GLU A 108 -9.75 2.81 20.83
CA GLU A 108 -10.21 3.28 22.14
C GLU A 108 -11.75 3.42 22.18
N ALA A 109 -12.34 3.91 21.08
CA ALA A 109 -13.79 4.01 20.90
C ALA A 109 -14.47 2.68 20.50
N MET A 110 -13.70 1.61 20.27
CA MET A 110 -14.16 0.33 19.72
C MET A 110 -14.96 0.46 18.40
N ASP A 111 -14.66 1.49 17.61
CA ASP A 111 -15.31 1.75 16.32
C ASP A 111 -14.68 0.85 15.25
N THR A 112 -15.24 -0.35 15.11
CA THR A 112 -14.75 -1.35 14.15
C THR A 112 -14.94 -0.90 12.69
N THR A 113 -15.96 -0.08 12.41
CA THR A 113 -16.21 0.44 11.06
C THR A 113 -15.09 1.40 10.64
N GLN A 114 -14.73 2.32 11.54
CA GLN A 114 -13.63 3.24 11.34
C GLN A 114 -12.28 2.50 11.22
N LEU A 115 -12.06 1.49 12.06
CA LEU A 115 -10.85 0.67 12.03
C LEU A 115 -10.68 -0.05 10.68
N GLU A 116 -11.76 -0.65 10.16
CA GLU A 116 -11.78 -1.29 8.84
C GLU A 116 -11.49 -0.29 7.72
N ARG A 117 -12.11 0.90 7.77
CA ARG A 117 -11.90 1.96 6.78
C ARG A 117 -10.44 2.40 6.73
N LEU A 118 -9.82 2.66 7.89
CA LEU A 118 -8.42 3.07 8.00
C LEU A 118 -7.46 1.96 7.54
N PHE A 119 -7.74 0.71 7.92
CA PHE A 119 -6.98 -0.45 7.46
C PHE A 119 -7.01 -0.56 5.93
N ASN A 120 -8.19 -0.54 5.33
CA ASN A 120 -8.34 -0.65 3.88
C ASN A 120 -7.74 0.55 3.13
N GLN A 121 -7.80 1.76 3.71
CA GLN A 121 -7.18 2.95 3.15
C GLN A 121 -5.66 2.83 3.11
N SER A 122 -5.02 2.36 4.20
CA SER A 122 -3.57 2.15 4.25
C SER A 122 -3.11 1.15 3.19
N LEU A 123 -3.74 -0.02 3.12
CA LEU A 123 -3.37 -1.09 2.18
C LEU A 123 -3.72 -0.78 0.72
N ALA A 124 -4.63 0.15 0.47
CA ALA A 124 -4.90 0.63 -0.87
C ALA A 124 -3.77 1.54 -1.39
N LEU A 125 -3.01 2.18 -0.50
CA LEU A 125 -2.02 3.19 -0.87
C LEU A 125 -0.59 2.72 -0.70
N TYR A 126 -0.35 1.82 0.23
CA TYR A 126 0.98 1.37 0.60
C TYR A 126 1.06 -0.16 0.55
N PRO A 127 2.24 -0.74 0.27
CA PRO A 127 2.51 -2.15 0.49
C PRO A 127 2.18 -2.54 1.94
N VAL A 128 1.87 -3.83 2.13
CA VAL A 128 1.53 -4.37 3.45
C VAL A 128 2.69 -4.17 4.43
N THR A 129 3.93 -4.43 4.00
CA THR A 129 5.14 -4.29 4.83
C THR A 129 5.32 -2.85 5.31
N THR A 130 5.28 -1.87 4.40
CA THR A 130 5.34 -0.44 4.76
C THR A 130 4.23 -0.06 5.74
N SER A 131 3.01 -0.54 5.52
CA SER A 131 1.89 -0.26 6.42
C SER A 131 2.10 -0.90 7.80
N LEU A 132 2.73 -2.07 7.88
CA LEU A 132 3.04 -2.73 9.14
C LEU A 132 4.10 -1.97 9.92
N ASP A 133 5.19 -1.57 9.27
CA ASP A 133 6.35 -0.97 9.92
C ASP A 133 6.11 0.50 10.32
N GLU A 134 5.45 1.28 9.45
CA GLU A 134 5.25 2.71 9.67
C GLU A 134 3.98 3.07 10.45
N LEU A 135 2.97 2.18 10.44
CA LEU A 135 1.65 2.45 11.02
C LEU A 135 1.25 1.44 12.10
N TRP A 136 1.09 0.16 11.74
CA TRP A 136 0.49 -0.81 12.67
C TRP A 136 1.39 -1.16 13.87
N GLN A 137 2.68 -1.42 13.67
CA GLN A 137 3.60 -1.72 14.77
C GLN A 137 3.70 -0.54 15.75
N PRO A 138 3.92 0.73 15.29
CA PRO A 138 3.89 1.88 16.19
C PRO A 138 2.56 2.06 16.91
N THR A 139 1.41 1.88 16.24
CA THR A 139 0.08 1.95 16.87
C THR A 139 -0.08 0.91 17.98
N ILE A 140 0.31 -0.34 17.73
CA ILE A 140 0.18 -1.42 18.72
C ILE A 140 1.06 -1.12 19.94
N ARG A 141 2.32 -0.72 19.74
CA ARG A 141 3.20 -0.33 20.86
C ARG A 141 2.61 0.79 21.70
N GLU A 142 2.09 1.84 21.06
CA GLU A 142 1.45 2.96 21.75
C GLU A 142 0.21 2.53 22.55
N LEU A 143 -0.64 1.66 21.98
CA LEU A 143 -1.80 1.11 22.70
C LEU A 143 -1.39 0.23 23.88
N GLU A 144 -0.35 -0.61 23.72
CA GLU A 144 0.18 -1.46 24.78
C GLU A 144 0.70 -0.64 25.97
N GLU A 145 1.39 0.48 25.70
CA GLU A 145 1.83 1.43 26.73
C GLU A 145 0.63 2.07 27.46
N ARG A 146 -0.42 2.48 26.75
CA ARG A 146 -1.62 3.10 27.33
C ARG A 146 -2.47 2.13 28.15
N TRP A 147 -2.55 0.88 27.72
CA TRP A 147 -3.39 -0.14 28.33
C TRP A 147 -2.95 -0.60 29.71
N HIS A 148 -1.72 -0.31 30.13
CA HIS A 148 -1.16 -0.79 31.39
C HIS A 148 -2.06 -0.44 32.60
N ASP A 149 -2.69 0.74 32.59
CA ASP A 149 -3.40 1.28 33.78
C ASP A 149 -4.86 1.69 33.51
N GLN A 150 -5.47 1.27 32.39
CA GLN A 150 -6.79 1.74 31.97
C GLN A 150 -7.91 0.69 32.12
N LEU A 151 -9.01 1.08 32.77
CA LEU A 151 -10.26 0.32 32.76
C LEU A 151 -10.78 0.15 31.32
N GLY A 152 -11.07 -1.08 30.91
CA GLY A 152 -11.52 -1.40 29.55
C GLY A 152 -10.42 -1.77 28.56
N ALA A 153 -9.14 -1.64 28.94
CA ALA A 153 -7.99 -2.02 28.11
C ALA A 153 -8.06 -3.47 27.58
N ARG A 154 -8.50 -4.42 28.43
CA ARG A 154 -8.67 -5.82 28.01
C ARG A 154 -9.69 -5.97 26.89
N LEU A 155 -10.78 -5.23 26.93
CA LEU A 155 -11.83 -5.30 25.92
C LEU A 155 -11.36 -4.71 24.59
N GLN A 156 -10.69 -3.55 24.64
CA GLN A 156 -10.08 -2.90 23.48
C GLN A 156 -9.04 -3.81 22.81
N ARG A 157 -8.18 -4.46 23.61
CA ARG A 157 -7.18 -5.42 23.13
C ARG A 157 -7.82 -6.62 22.43
N VAL A 158 -8.80 -7.27 23.07
CA VAL A 158 -9.49 -8.42 22.47
C VAL A 158 -10.24 -8.02 21.19
N ASN A 159 -10.86 -6.84 21.15
CA ASN A 159 -11.51 -6.32 19.95
C ASN A 159 -10.50 -6.13 18.80
N LEU A 160 -9.38 -5.46 19.07
CA LEU A 160 -8.32 -5.26 18.07
C LEU A 160 -7.74 -6.60 17.58
N GLU A 161 -7.44 -7.53 18.48
CA GLU A 161 -6.95 -8.86 18.11
C GLU A 161 -7.96 -9.62 17.23
N THR A 162 -9.25 -9.54 17.56
CA THR A 162 -10.33 -10.18 16.78
C THR A 162 -10.43 -9.57 15.39
N PHE A 163 -10.38 -8.24 15.30
CA PHE A 163 -10.35 -7.52 14.04
C PHE A 163 -9.15 -7.95 13.18
N LEU A 164 -7.94 -7.92 13.75
CA LEU A 164 -6.71 -8.30 13.04
C LEU A 164 -6.76 -9.75 12.57
N ARG A 165 -7.21 -10.69 13.41
CA ARG A 165 -7.36 -12.11 13.01
C ARG A 165 -8.35 -12.28 11.86
N THR A 166 -9.46 -11.56 11.86
CA THR A 166 -10.47 -11.63 10.80
C THR A 166 -9.89 -11.11 9.48
N VAL A 167 -9.23 -9.95 9.52
CA VAL A 167 -8.73 -9.27 8.34
C VAL A 167 -7.46 -9.95 7.78
N ILE A 168 -6.52 -10.36 8.64
CA ILE A 168 -5.33 -11.11 8.26
C ILE A 168 -5.71 -12.53 7.81
N GLY A 169 -6.66 -13.18 8.48
CA GLY A 169 -7.16 -14.50 8.11
C GLY A 169 -7.74 -14.51 6.69
N ILE A 170 -8.59 -13.54 6.36
CA ILE A 170 -9.17 -13.38 5.02
C ILE A 170 -8.08 -13.10 3.97
N ARG A 171 -7.11 -12.23 4.28
CA ARG A 171 -6.06 -11.86 3.32
C ARG A 171 -5.00 -12.94 3.12
N LEU A 172 -4.58 -13.66 4.17
CA LEU A 172 -3.72 -14.86 4.03
C LEU A 172 -4.44 -15.97 3.28
N TYR A 173 -5.73 -16.17 3.54
CA TYR A 173 -6.54 -17.13 2.80
C TYR A 173 -6.59 -16.79 1.30
N HIS A 174 -6.87 -15.54 0.94
CA HIS A 174 -6.89 -15.12 -0.47
C HIS A 174 -5.49 -15.06 -1.11
N ALA A 175 -4.46 -14.63 -0.39
CA ALA A 175 -3.09 -14.63 -0.89
C ALA A 175 -2.59 -16.07 -1.16
N ASN A 176 -2.91 -17.03 -0.28
CA ASN A 176 -2.60 -18.44 -0.48
C ASN A 176 -3.38 -19.09 -1.62
N GLN A 177 -4.61 -18.65 -1.89
CA GLN A 177 -5.38 -19.13 -3.06
C GLN A 177 -4.85 -18.58 -4.38
N VAL A 178 -4.41 -17.32 -4.41
CA VAL A 178 -3.80 -16.73 -5.61
C VAL A 178 -2.43 -17.35 -5.91
N ALA A 179 -1.68 -17.78 -4.90
CA ALA A 179 -0.43 -18.52 -5.06
C ALA A 179 -0.62 -19.97 -5.58
N LYS A 180 -1.84 -20.53 -5.49
CA LYS A 180 -2.21 -21.86 -5.99
C LYS A 180 -3.10 -21.77 -7.25
N GLY A 181 -2.70 -20.94 -8.22
CA GLY A 181 -3.28 -21.00 -9.57
C GLY A 181 -3.02 -22.37 -10.22
N PRO A 182 -3.88 -22.83 -11.14
CA PRO A 182 -3.85 -24.21 -11.65
C PRO A 182 -2.50 -24.48 -12.32
N VAL A 183 -1.87 -25.58 -11.91
CA VAL A 183 -0.83 -26.24 -12.68
C VAL A 183 -1.51 -26.76 -13.94
N TYR A 184 -1.40 -26.02 -15.04
CA TYR A 184 -1.66 -26.54 -16.37
C TYR A 184 -0.34 -27.02 -16.96
#